data_AF-A0AAJ6JMV9-F1
#
_entry.id   AF-A0AAJ6JMV9-F1
#
_cell.length_a   1.000
_cell.length_b   1.000
_cell.length_c   1.000
_cell.angle_alpha   90.00
_cell.angle_beta   90.00
_cell.angle_gamma   90.00
#
_symmetry.space_group_name_H-M   'P 1'
#
loop_
_entity.id
_entity.type
_entity.pdbx_description
1 polymer ?
#
loop_
_entity_poly.entity_id
_entity_poly.type
_entity_poly.pdbx_seq_one_letter_code
_entity_poly.pdbx_strand_id
1 'polypeptide(L)'
;MKRLILTGWLTPEFTKSGFADLAVDFTFRFVWGPLPSPGELAAYLGARTPDLRPGFHWSDFASRWNERNESARNLSLASACQQYETVELWFDMDPKAQLQLVWLLDYFRSHPQAATKLRLCLVDSEMIGLRPGALDNWRPPVVDVTEIELATARAAWHAYRAATPEGCFDLLGRDLSALPLLKPALIDLLAELPSPSTGLGATEMRMLEMVARGYSLTNALFYLESLRQTRIFNENELGYLLDGLALGSRPAVAGLDDELRTLDRDALRARLFAYRRSELSLTKFGQRVIAHKEDFSSHNPIDRWWGGTHLTNDNLWRWAPTLIKP
;
A
#
# COMPACT_ATOMS: atom_id res chain seq x y z
N MET A 1 -1.26 3.72 31.99
CA MET A 1 -2.34 3.18 31.15
C MET A 1 -1.71 2.14 30.24
N LYS A 2 -2.25 0.92 30.18
CA LYS A 2 -1.65 -0.16 29.39
C LYS A 2 -2.01 0.03 27.91
N ARG A 3 -1.04 0.40 27.06
CA ARG A 3 -1.25 0.85 25.66
C ARG A 3 -0.71 -0.14 24.64
N LEU A 4 -1.52 -0.52 23.67
CA LEU A 4 -1.13 -1.26 22.47
C LEU A 4 -1.17 -0.33 21.26
N ILE A 5 -0.15 -0.39 20.41
CA ILE A 5 -0.13 0.31 19.11
C ILE A 5 -0.24 -0.69 17.98
N LEU A 6 -1.13 -0.43 17.04
CA LEU A 6 -1.22 -1.11 15.75
C LEU A 6 -0.81 -0.11 14.66
N THR A 7 0.16 -0.46 13.82
CA THR A 7 0.73 0.44 12.83
C THR A 7 1.05 -0.25 11.52
N GLY A 8 1.10 0.51 10.43
CA GLY A 8 1.63 0.07 9.13
C GLY A 8 3.12 0.37 8.93
N TRP A 9 3.75 0.97 9.95
CA TRP A 9 5.17 1.27 10.02
C TRP A 9 5.66 1.36 11.47
N LEU A 10 6.54 0.46 11.89
CA LEU A 10 7.13 0.50 13.23
C LEU A 10 8.23 1.58 13.33
N THR A 11 8.00 2.59 14.16
CA THR A 11 9.02 3.61 14.46
C THR A 11 9.79 3.29 15.74
N PRO A 12 11.07 3.72 15.87
CA PRO A 12 11.83 3.55 17.10
C PRO A 12 11.13 4.11 18.34
N GLU A 13 10.35 5.19 18.18
CA GLU A 13 9.58 5.84 19.24
C GLU A 13 8.61 4.89 19.94
N PHE A 14 7.95 4.01 19.18
CA PHE A 14 6.98 3.07 19.74
C PHE A 14 7.59 2.02 20.66
N THR A 15 8.92 1.86 20.59
CA THR A 15 9.69 0.95 21.44
C THR A 15 10.33 1.64 22.65
N LYS A 16 10.22 2.97 22.75
CA LYS A 16 10.72 3.72 23.92
C LYS A 16 9.93 3.34 25.17
N SER A 17 10.66 3.15 26.27
CA SER A 17 10.06 2.86 27.57
C SER A 17 9.01 3.90 27.94
N GLY A 18 7.81 3.44 28.30
CA GLY A 18 6.70 4.31 28.70
C GLY A 18 5.86 4.88 27.55
N PHE A 19 6.21 4.65 26.28
CA PHE A 19 5.37 5.07 25.15
C PHE A 19 4.20 4.08 24.93
N ALA A 20 4.52 2.82 24.67
CA ALA A 20 3.55 1.72 24.55
C ALA A 20 4.08 0.45 25.23
N ASP A 21 3.16 -0.40 25.68
CA ASP A 21 3.49 -1.71 26.27
C ASP A 21 3.75 -2.77 25.19
N LEU A 22 3.17 -2.57 24.00
CA LEU A 22 3.41 -3.37 22.80
C LEU A 22 3.09 -2.53 21.56
N ALA A 23 3.84 -2.71 20.49
CA ALA A 23 3.52 -2.18 19.17
C ALA A 23 3.58 -3.30 18.15
N VAL A 24 2.63 -3.36 17.22
CA VAL A 24 2.53 -4.39 16.19
C VAL A 24 2.53 -3.74 14.82
N ASP A 25 3.44 -4.19 13.96
CA ASP A 25 3.57 -3.73 12.58
C ASP A 25 2.86 -4.67 11.61
N PHE A 26 2.04 -4.12 10.73
CA PHE A 26 1.37 -4.91 9.68
C PHE A 26 2.11 -4.74 8.37
N THR A 27 2.52 -5.86 7.77
CA THR A 27 3.41 -5.88 6.61
C THR A 27 2.70 -6.17 5.28
N PHE A 28 1.40 -6.45 5.30
CA PHE A 28 0.64 -6.71 4.07
C PHE A 28 0.68 -5.52 3.11
N ARG A 29 1.03 -5.80 1.85
CA ARG A 29 0.97 -4.84 0.75
C ARG A 29 -0.24 -5.13 -0.14
N PHE A 30 -1.39 -4.55 0.21
CA PHE A 30 -2.62 -4.73 -0.56
C PHE A 30 -2.65 -4.00 -1.90
N VAL A 31 -1.64 -3.17 -2.19
CA VAL A 31 -1.51 -2.39 -3.42
C VAL A 31 -0.90 -3.16 -4.59
N TRP A 32 -0.34 -4.35 -4.34
CA TRP A 32 0.42 -5.10 -5.33
C TRP A 32 0.10 -6.59 -5.33
N GLY A 33 -0.06 -7.16 -6.52
CA GLY A 33 -0.36 -8.58 -6.68
C GLY A 33 -1.76 -8.98 -6.20
N PRO A 34 -2.08 -10.28 -6.24
CA PRO A 34 -3.37 -10.77 -5.76
C PRO A 34 -3.51 -10.50 -4.25
N LEU A 35 -4.68 -10.05 -3.83
CA LEU A 35 -4.97 -9.89 -2.40
C LEU A 35 -4.93 -11.24 -1.68
N PRO A 36 -4.45 -11.28 -0.42
CA PRO A 36 -4.54 -12.48 0.40
C PRO A 36 -6.00 -12.94 0.52
N SER A 37 -6.19 -14.25 0.54
CA SER A 37 -7.50 -14.86 0.71
C SER A 37 -8.12 -14.49 2.07
N PRO A 38 -9.46 -14.50 2.20
CA PRO A 38 -10.11 -14.27 3.48
C PRO A 38 -9.60 -15.22 4.58
N GLY A 39 -9.26 -16.46 4.22
CA GLY A 39 -8.72 -17.46 5.14
C GLY A 39 -7.33 -17.11 5.65
N GLU A 40 -6.43 -16.62 4.78
CA GLU A 40 -5.08 -16.17 5.18
C GLU A 40 -5.16 -14.97 6.12
N LEU A 41 -6.02 -13.99 5.82
CA LEU A 41 -6.20 -12.82 6.70
C LEU A 41 -6.81 -13.21 8.06
N ALA A 42 -7.78 -14.12 8.05
CA ALA A 42 -8.39 -14.62 9.29
C ALA A 42 -7.40 -15.44 10.12
N ALA A 43 -6.57 -16.27 9.50
CA ALA A 43 -5.52 -17.03 10.16
C ALA A 43 -4.45 -16.11 10.76
N TYR A 44 -4.03 -15.07 10.02
CA TYR A 44 -3.04 -14.10 10.47
C TYR A 44 -3.46 -13.36 11.75
N LEU A 45 -4.75 -13.01 11.87
CA LEU A 45 -5.34 -12.33 13.04
C LEU A 45 -5.94 -13.29 14.08
N GLY A 46 -5.99 -14.58 13.78
CA GLY A 46 -6.55 -15.64 14.61
C GLY A 46 -5.63 -16.02 15.77
N ALA A 47 -6.05 -17.01 16.57
CA ALA A 47 -5.16 -17.56 17.60
C ALA A 47 -4.02 -18.36 16.96
N ARG A 48 -2.83 -18.32 17.58
CA ARG A 48 -1.66 -19.02 17.07
C ARG A 48 -1.87 -20.54 17.16
N THR A 49 -1.71 -21.23 16.05
CA THR A 49 -1.71 -22.70 16.00
C THR A 49 -0.26 -23.24 15.99
N PRO A 50 0.00 -24.46 16.49
CA PRO A 50 1.35 -25.01 16.59
C PRO A 50 2.09 -25.18 15.25
N ASP A 51 1.34 -25.33 14.16
CA ASP A 51 1.83 -25.54 12.80
C ASP A 51 2.12 -24.24 12.03
N LEU A 52 1.79 -23.08 12.61
CA LEU A 52 1.93 -21.79 11.95
C LEU A 52 3.41 -21.37 11.86
N ARG A 53 3.89 -21.18 10.63
CA ARG A 53 5.26 -20.75 10.37
C ARG A 53 5.50 -19.32 10.86
N PRO A 54 6.74 -18.96 11.27
CA PRO A 54 7.09 -17.57 11.58
C PRO A 54 6.75 -16.63 10.41
N GLY A 55 6.21 -15.46 10.73
CA GLY A 55 5.82 -14.43 9.76
C GLY A 55 4.38 -14.55 9.25
N PHE A 56 3.61 -15.55 9.71
CA PHE A 56 2.22 -15.77 9.32
C PHE A 56 1.21 -15.46 10.44
N HIS A 57 1.68 -14.85 11.54
CA HIS A 57 0.85 -14.42 12.65
C HIS A 57 1.15 -12.97 13.02
N TRP A 58 0.15 -12.19 13.41
CA TRP A 58 0.32 -10.79 13.84
C TRP A 58 1.38 -10.62 14.94
N SER A 59 1.49 -11.58 15.87
CA SER A 59 2.43 -11.51 16.99
C SER A 59 3.90 -11.55 16.56
N ASP A 60 4.18 -12.08 15.37
CA ASP A 60 5.55 -12.22 14.86
C ASP A 60 6.14 -10.86 14.45
N PHE A 61 5.30 -9.84 14.28
CA PHE A 61 5.67 -8.47 13.93
C PHE A 61 5.51 -7.50 15.11
N ALA A 62 5.44 -8.03 16.33
CA ALA A 62 5.39 -7.22 17.52
C ALA A 62 6.78 -6.75 17.95
N SER A 63 6.87 -5.52 18.48
CA SER A 63 8.13 -4.83 18.78
C SER A 63 9.03 -5.56 19.77
N ARG A 64 8.52 -5.87 20.98
CA ARG A 64 9.27 -6.62 21.99
C ARG A 64 8.35 -7.36 22.95
N TRP A 65 8.58 -8.67 23.04
CA TRP A 65 7.96 -9.54 24.04
C TRP A 65 8.73 -9.51 25.37
N ASN A 66 8.01 -9.48 26.49
CA ASN A 66 8.51 -9.54 27.86
C ASN A 66 7.44 -10.12 28.80
N GLU A 67 7.79 -10.36 30.06
CA GLU A 67 6.89 -10.98 31.06
C GLU A 67 5.52 -10.29 31.20
N ARG A 68 5.41 -8.99 30.90
CA ARG A 68 4.16 -8.22 31.04
C ARG A 68 3.19 -8.38 29.87
N ASN A 69 3.69 -8.80 28.70
CA ASN A 69 2.90 -8.90 27.47
C ASN A 69 2.93 -10.30 26.81
N GLU A 70 3.79 -11.22 27.26
CA GLU A 70 3.94 -12.58 26.71
C GLU A 70 2.60 -13.35 26.63
N SER A 71 1.69 -13.14 27.59
CA SER A 71 0.38 -13.80 27.62
C SER A 71 -0.52 -13.44 26.43
N ALA A 72 -0.24 -12.37 25.69
CA ALA A 72 -0.98 -11.98 24.49
C ALA A 72 -0.49 -12.69 23.21
N ARG A 73 0.72 -13.26 23.23
CA ARG A 73 1.46 -13.69 22.04
C ARG A 73 0.76 -14.76 21.19
N ASN A 74 0.07 -15.69 21.85
CA ASN A 74 -0.61 -16.79 21.17
C ASN A 74 -2.12 -16.55 20.96
N LEU A 75 -2.62 -15.41 21.41
CA LEU A 75 -4.03 -15.06 21.28
C LEU A 75 -4.34 -14.54 19.88
N SER A 76 -5.63 -14.54 19.52
CA SER A 76 -6.11 -13.72 18.41
C SER A 76 -5.83 -12.24 18.66
N LEU A 77 -5.72 -11.44 17.59
CA LEU A 77 -5.47 -10.01 17.73
C LEU A 77 -6.56 -9.36 18.59
N ALA A 78 -7.83 -9.69 18.35
CA ALA A 78 -8.95 -9.17 19.14
C ALA A 78 -8.85 -9.55 20.63
N SER A 79 -8.52 -10.80 20.95
CA SER A 79 -8.34 -11.25 22.34
C SER A 79 -7.12 -10.59 23.00
N ALA A 80 -6.02 -10.40 22.26
CA ALA A 80 -4.85 -9.68 22.73
C ALA A 80 -5.18 -8.22 23.05
N CYS A 81 -5.93 -7.53 22.17
CA CYS A 81 -6.38 -6.15 22.37
C CYS A 81 -7.16 -5.97 23.68
N GLN A 82 -7.93 -6.97 24.10
CA GLN A 82 -8.67 -6.93 25.37
C GLN A 82 -7.77 -6.87 26.61
N GLN A 83 -6.50 -7.27 26.51
CA GLN A 83 -5.55 -7.19 27.64
C GLN A 83 -4.94 -5.81 27.84
N TYR A 84 -5.24 -4.85 26.97
CA TYR A 84 -4.76 -3.46 27.04
C TYR A 84 -5.92 -2.55 27.43
N GLU A 85 -5.64 -1.38 27.97
CA GLU A 85 -6.66 -0.39 28.31
C GLU A 85 -7.08 0.40 27.07
N THR A 86 -6.11 0.71 26.20
CA THR A 86 -6.35 1.37 24.90
C THR A 86 -5.53 0.70 23.79
N VAL A 87 -6.09 0.74 22.58
CA VAL A 87 -5.48 0.25 21.36
C VAL A 87 -5.45 1.39 20.35
N GLU A 88 -4.28 1.92 20.06
CA GLU A 88 -4.11 3.07 19.16
C GLU A 88 -3.72 2.61 17.75
N LEU A 89 -4.46 3.09 16.76
CA LEU A 89 -4.23 2.85 15.34
C LEU A 89 -3.41 4.01 14.76
N TRP A 90 -2.16 3.73 14.39
CA TRP A 90 -1.22 4.69 13.82
C TRP A 90 -0.98 4.36 12.34
N PHE A 91 -1.77 4.96 11.46
CA PHE A 91 -1.66 4.78 10.01
C PHE A 91 -1.59 6.16 9.34
N ASP A 92 -0.51 6.40 8.60
CA ASP A 92 -0.25 7.68 7.95
C ASP A 92 -1.00 7.84 6.62
N MET A 93 -0.72 8.93 5.93
CA MET A 93 -1.39 9.29 4.69
C MET A 93 -1.14 8.33 3.53
N ASP A 94 -0.18 7.40 3.62
CA ASP A 94 0.18 6.49 2.54
C ASP A 94 -1.01 5.56 2.17
N PRO A 95 -1.32 5.37 0.87
CA PRO A 95 -2.43 4.51 0.47
C PRO A 95 -2.32 3.06 0.94
N LYS A 96 -1.12 2.48 1.08
CA LYS A 96 -0.91 1.16 1.72
C LYS A 96 -1.36 1.21 3.18
N ALA A 97 -0.96 2.25 3.93
CA ALA A 97 -1.34 2.41 5.33
C ALA A 97 -2.85 2.58 5.48
N GLN A 98 -3.50 3.36 4.60
CA GLN A 98 -4.96 3.52 4.60
C GLN A 98 -5.69 2.21 4.27
N LEU A 99 -5.17 1.38 3.36
CA LEU A 99 -5.73 0.05 3.07
C LEU A 99 -5.61 -0.89 4.28
N GLN A 100 -4.48 -0.86 4.99
CA GLN A 100 -4.31 -1.63 6.22
C GLN A 100 -5.26 -1.16 7.34
N LEU A 101 -5.44 0.16 7.48
CA LEU A 101 -6.38 0.74 8.44
C LEU A 101 -7.82 0.26 8.19
N VAL A 102 -8.31 0.36 6.95
CA VAL A 102 -9.69 -0.07 6.65
C VAL A 102 -9.88 -1.58 6.79
N TRP A 103 -8.86 -2.38 6.47
CA TRP A 103 -8.87 -3.82 6.72
C TRP A 103 -8.99 -4.15 8.21
N LEU A 104 -8.19 -3.52 9.06
CA LEU A 104 -8.22 -3.77 10.51
C LEU A 104 -9.54 -3.30 11.13
N LEU A 105 -10.05 -2.13 10.72
CA LEU A 105 -11.34 -1.62 11.21
C LEU A 105 -12.51 -2.54 10.79
N ASP A 106 -12.49 -3.07 9.56
CA ASP A 106 -13.46 -4.09 9.13
C ASP A 106 -13.39 -5.36 10.00
N TYR A 107 -12.17 -5.83 10.32
CA TYR A 107 -11.96 -6.95 11.24
C TYR A 107 -12.54 -6.67 12.65
N PHE A 108 -12.26 -5.50 13.22
CA PHE A 108 -12.70 -5.16 14.58
C PHE A 108 -14.21 -4.98 14.71
N ARG A 109 -14.92 -4.69 13.61
CA ARG A 109 -16.39 -4.66 13.62
C ARG A 109 -17.01 -5.98 14.09
N SER A 110 -16.36 -7.11 13.79
CA SER A 110 -16.81 -8.43 14.26
C SER A 110 -16.39 -8.74 15.71
N HIS A 111 -15.68 -7.81 16.37
CA HIS A 111 -15.10 -7.97 17.71
C HIS A 111 -15.44 -6.76 18.60
N PRO A 112 -16.72 -6.54 18.95
CA PRO A 112 -17.19 -5.31 19.59
C PRO A 112 -16.47 -4.96 20.90
N GLN A 113 -16.12 -5.97 21.72
CA GLN A 113 -15.37 -5.76 22.97
C GLN A 113 -13.94 -5.24 22.75
N ALA A 114 -13.30 -5.59 21.64
CA ALA A 114 -12.00 -5.05 21.28
C ALA A 114 -12.17 -3.66 20.64
N ALA A 115 -13.19 -3.49 19.79
CA ALA A 115 -13.50 -2.23 19.13
C ALA A 115 -13.72 -1.07 20.11
N THR A 116 -14.32 -1.29 21.29
CA THR A 116 -14.50 -0.24 22.31
C THR A 116 -13.20 0.35 22.87
N LYS A 117 -12.05 -0.32 22.66
CA LYS A 117 -10.73 0.13 23.10
C LYS A 117 -9.96 0.87 22.02
N LEU A 118 -10.47 0.88 20.78
CA LEU A 118 -9.81 1.48 19.65
C LEU A 118 -9.81 3.00 19.75
N ARG A 119 -8.67 3.57 19.39
CA ARG A 119 -8.42 4.98 19.23
C ARG A 119 -7.69 5.18 17.91
N LEU A 120 -8.12 6.14 17.10
CA LEU A 120 -7.47 6.46 15.83
C LEU A 120 -6.54 7.66 16.04
N CYS A 121 -5.27 7.50 15.68
CA CYS A 121 -4.31 8.60 15.67
C CYS A 121 -4.30 9.22 14.28
N LEU A 122 -4.64 10.51 14.19
CA LEU A 122 -4.69 11.25 12.93
C LEU A 122 -3.29 11.75 12.56
N VAL A 123 -2.58 10.91 11.81
CA VAL A 123 -1.20 11.15 11.37
C VAL A 123 -1.23 11.80 9.98
N ASP A 124 -0.93 13.10 9.91
CA ASP A 124 -0.99 13.90 8.67
C ASP A 124 0.34 13.96 7.89
N SER A 125 1.32 13.15 8.30
CA SER A 125 2.67 13.11 7.73
C SER A 125 3.16 11.67 7.63
N GLU A 126 4.03 11.38 6.67
CA GLU A 126 4.61 10.04 6.50
C GLU A 126 5.47 9.63 7.71
N MET A 127 5.27 8.40 8.18
CA MET A 127 5.98 7.87 9.34
C MET A 127 7.42 7.44 9.04
N ILE A 128 7.73 7.07 7.79
CA ILE A 128 9.07 6.64 7.35
C ILE A 128 10.13 7.73 7.50
N GLY A 129 9.72 9.02 7.55
CA GLY A 129 10.61 10.17 7.70
C GLY A 129 10.75 10.71 9.12
N LEU A 130 10.09 10.10 10.12
CA LEU A 130 10.13 10.61 11.49
C LEU A 130 11.53 10.46 12.10
N ARG A 131 12.11 11.60 12.45
CA ARG A 131 13.40 11.64 13.15
C ARG A 131 13.23 11.16 14.60
N PRO A 132 14.26 10.54 15.20
CA PRO A 132 14.26 10.22 16.62
C PRO A 132 13.81 11.39 17.49
N GLY A 133 12.73 11.21 18.25
CA GLY A 133 12.18 12.25 19.12
C GLY A 133 11.17 13.20 18.46
N ALA A 134 10.80 12.96 17.20
CA ALA A 134 9.75 13.74 16.53
C ALA A 134 8.43 13.73 17.31
N LEU A 135 8.05 12.57 17.88
CA LEU A 135 6.83 12.42 18.70
C LEU A 135 6.90 13.08 20.08
N ASP A 136 8.06 13.59 20.51
CA ASP A 136 8.17 14.32 21.77
C ASP A 136 7.52 15.71 21.63
N ASN A 137 7.62 16.31 20.43
CA ASN A 137 7.07 17.63 20.08
C ASN A 137 5.82 17.56 19.20
N TRP A 138 5.63 16.45 18.48
CA TRP A 138 4.48 16.22 17.61
C TRP A 138 3.53 15.20 18.24
N ARG A 139 2.38 15.68 18.71
CA ARG A 139 1.32 14.87 19.31
C ARG A 139 0.08 14.92 18.41
N PRO A 140 -0.05 14.00 17.44
CA PRO A 140 -1.20 13.98 16.57
C PRO A 140 -2.50 13.79 17.39
N PRO A 141 -3.64 14.35 16.93
CA PRO A 141 -4.92 14.12 17.58
C PRO A 141 -5.24 12.63 17.66
N VAL A 142 -5.77 12.22 18.82
CA VAL A 142 -6.28 10.87 19.06
C VAL A 142 -7.78 10.95 19.22
N VAL A 143 -8.52 10.27 18.36
CA VAL A 143 -9.98 10.30 18.32
C VAL A 143 -10.57 8.93 18.59
N ASP A 144 -11.82 8.91 19.02
CA ASP A 144 -12.56 7.68 19.27
C ASP A 144 -12.94 7.03 17.93
N VAL A 145 -12.81 5.71 17.84
CA VAL A 145 -13.35 4.95 16.72
C VAL A 145 -14.80 4.61 17.03
N THR A 146 -15.73 5.15 16.23
CA THR A 146 -17.17 4.92 16.36
C THR A 146 -17.69 3.97 15.28
N GLU A 147 -18.99 3.68 15.29
CA GLU A 147 -19.62 2.88 14.22
C GLU A 147 -19.50 3.56 12.85
N ILE A 148 -19.34 4.90 12.78
CA ILE A 148 -19.17 5.60 11.50
C ILE A 148 -17.83 5.24 10.84
N GLU A 149 -16.73 5.26 11.59
CA GLU A 149 -15.40 4.84 11.12
C GLU A 149 -15.41 3.36 10.70
N LEU A 150 -16.00 2.49 11.53
CA LEU A 150 -16.10 1.04 11.26
C LEU A 150 -16.94 0.75 10.01
N ALA A 151 -18.07 1.44 9.83
CA ALA A 151 -18.92 1.28 8.65
C ALA A 151 -18.26 1.83 7.37
N THR A 152 -17.56 2.96 7.48
CA THR A 152 -16.79 3.55 6.38
C THR A 152 -15.66 2.63 5.94
N ALA A 153 -14.87 2.13 6.89
CA ALA A 153 -13.80 1.17 6.64
C ALA A 153 -14.29 -0.10 5.97
N ARG A 154 -15.39 -0.69 6.48
CA ARG A 154 -16.01 -1.87 5.86
C ARG A 154 -16.40 -1.62 4.41
N ALA A 155 -17.08 -0.51 4.14
CA ALA A 155 -17.48 -0.18 2.78
C ALA A 155 -16.27 -0.08 1.84
N ALA A 156 -15.20 0.58 2.28
CA ALA A 156 -13.95 0.72 1.52
C ALA A 156 -13.22 -0.61 1.30
N TRP A 157 -13.08 -1.43 2.35
CA TRP A 157 -12.38 -2.71 2.25
C TRP A 157 -13.11 -3.69 1.35
N HIS A 158 -14.44 -3.78 1.45
CA HIS A 158 -15.24 -4.62 0.56
C HIS A 158 -15.19 -4.14 -0.89
N ALA A 159 -15.25 -2.83 -1.12
CA ALA A 159 -15.14 -2.26 -2.46
C ALA A 159 -13.78 -2.56 -3.10
N TYR A 160 -12.69 -2.40 -2.35
CA TYR A 160 -11.33 -2.63 -2.85
C TYR A 160 -11.06 -4.11 -3.16
N ARG A 161 -11.72 -5.02 -2.46
CA ARG A 161 -11.65 -6.46 -2.68
C ARG A 161 -12.58 -6.98 -3.78
N ALA A 162 -13.43 -6.14 -4.33
CA ALA A 162 -14.37 -6.55 -5.37
C ALA A 162 -13.63 -6.90 -6.67
N ALA A 163 -14.26 -7.75 -7.48
CA ALA A 163 -13.73 -8.15 -8.79
C ALA A 163 -13.76 -7.02 -9.83
N THR A 164 -14.38 -5.88 -9.50
CA THR A 164 -14.42 -4.67 -10.32
C THR A 164 -14.13 -3.42 -9.47
N PRO A 165 -13.57 -2.35 -10.06
CA PRO A 165 -13.27 -1.11 -9.35
C PRO A 165 -14.49 -0.21 -9.12
N GLU A 166 -15.68 -0.60 -9.57
CA GLU A 166 -16.90 0.23 -9.50
C GLU A 166 -17.22 0.65 -8.06
N GLY A 167 -17.17 -0.29 -7.10
CA GLY A 167 -17.42 0.04 -5.70
C GLY A 167 -16.44 1.07 -5.13
N CYS A 168 -15.17 1.03 -5.56
CA CYS A 168 -14.18 2.01 -5.16
C CYS A 168 -14.43 3.37 -5.79
N PHE A 169 -14.83 3.40 -7.07
CA PHE A 169 -15.22 4.62 -7.74
C PHE A 169 -16.44 5.28 -7.11
N ASP A 170 -17.49 4.50 -6.81
CA ASP A 170 -18.73 4.99 -6.19
C ASP A 170 -18.49 5.60 -4.80
N LEU A 171 -17.50 5.09 -4.06
CA LEU A 171 -17.10 5.66 -2.76
C LEU A 171 -16.60 7.10 -2.86
N LEU A 172 -16.06 7.53 -4.01
CA LEU A 172 -15.63 8.92 -4.19
C LEU A 172 -16.78 9.93 -4.11
N GLY A 173 -18.01 9.49 -4.39
CA GLY A 173 -19.23 10.28 -4.28
C GLY A 173 -19.87 10.27 -2.89
N ARG A 174 -19.34 9.47 -1.95
CA ARG A 174 -19.87 9.32 -0.59
C ARG A 174 -19.13 10.22 0.40
N ASP A 175 -19.75 10.39 1.58
CA ASP A 175 -19.09 11.00 2.73
C ASP A 175 -18.13 9.98 3.35
N LEU A 176 -16.84 10.31 3.33
CA LEU A 176 -15.75 9.53 3.92
C LEU A 176 -15.04 10.32 5.03
N SER A 177 -15.63 11.42 5.52
CA SER A 177 -15.00 12.37 6.45
C SER A 177 -14.58 11.74 7.80
N ALA A 178 -15.19 10.62 8.19
CA ALA A 178 -14.78 9.85 9.37
C ALA A 178 -13.36 9.27 9.23
N LEU A 179 -12.90 9.03 8.01
CA LEU A 179 -11.53 8.62 7.70
C LEU A 179 -10.93 9.62 6.70
N PRO A 180 -10.44 10.78 7.17
CA PRO A 180 -10.13 11.93 6.29
C PRO A 180 -9.13 11.64 5.17
N LEU A 181 -8.20 10.70 5.41
CA LEU A 181 -7.13 10.33 4.48
C LEU A 181 -7.56 9.24 3.48
N LEU A 182 -8.75 8.64 3.65
CA LEU A 182 -9.22 7.55 2.81
C LEU A 182 -9.58 8.02 1.39
N LYS A 183 -10.30 9.14 1.26
CA LYS A 183 -10.67 9.67 -0.06
C LYS A 183 -9.47 9.98 -0.96
N PRO A 184 -8.45 10.73 -0.51
CA PRO A 184 -7.26 10.94 -1.35
C PRO A 184 -6.53 9.63 -1.67
N ALA A 185 -6.44 8.69 -0.73
CA ALA A 185 -5.85 7.37 -1.00
C ALA A 185 -6.63 6.58 -2.08
N LEU A 186 -7.96 6.61 -2.06
CA LEU A 186 -8.79 5.97 -3.10
C LEU A 186 -8.60 6.62 -4.48
N ILE A 187 -8.41 7.93 -4.54
CA ILE A 187 -8.11 8.65 -5.79
C ILE A 187 -6.74 8.19 -6.32
N ASP A 188 -5.71 8.13 -5.47
CA ASP A 188 -4.38 7.67 -5.86
C ASP A 188 -4.41 6.21 -6.34
N LEU A 189 -5.18 5.35 -5.67
CA LEU A 189 -5.37 3.96 -6.10
C LEU A 189 -6.07 3.88 -7.46
N LEU A 190 -7.17 4.59 -7.66
CA LEU A 190 -7.89 4.61 -8.94
C LEU A 190 -7.04 5.18 -10.08
N ALA A 191 -6.11 6.09 -9.78
CA ALA A 191 -5.16 6.63 -10.75
C ALA A 191 -4.19 5.58 -11.31
N GLU A 192 -3.98 4.45 -10.62
CA GLU A 192 -3.17 3.33 -11.12
C GLU A 192 -3.95 2.37 -12.04
N LEU A 193 -5.26 2.55 -12.20
CA LEU A 193 -5.98 1.93 -13.32
C LEU A 193 -5.46 2.50 -14.64
N PRO A 194 -5.34 1.68 -15.70
CA PRO A 194 -4.95 2.15 -17.03
C PRO A 194 -5.76 3.37 -17.50
N SER A 195 -5.09 4.40 -17.98
CA SER A 195 -5.77 5.54 -18.61
C SER A 195 -6.43 5.11 -19.91
N PRO A 196 -7.61 5.65 -20.27
CA PRO A 196 -8.22 5.44 -21.59
C PRO A 196 -7.35 5.90 -22.76
N SER A 197 -6.50 6.89 -22.53
CA SER A 197 -5.71 7.52 -23.60
C SER A 197 -4.35 6.86 -23.85
N THR A 198 -3.76 6.23 -22.83
CA THR A 198 -2.40 5.68 -22.89
C THR A 198 -2.31 4.22 -22.48
N GLY A 199 -3.32 3.65 -21.83
CA GLY A 199 -3.27 2.29 -21.29
C GLY A 199 -2.32 2.11 -20.10
N LEU A 200 -1.78 3.19 -19.55
CA LEU A 200 -0.84 3.17 -18.42
C LEU A 200 -1.50 3.68 -17.14
N GLY A 201 -1.05 3.16 -15.99
CA GLY A 201 -1.37 3.76 -14.69
C GLY A 201 -0.62 5.08 -14.48
N ALA A 202 -1.03 5.85 -13.47
CA ALA A 202 -0.43 7.14 -13.15
C ALA A 202 1.07 7.04 -12.90
N THR A 203 1.54 6.03 -12.16
CA THR A 203 2.97 5.87 -11.88
C THR A 203 3.79 5.59 -13.15
N GLU A 204 3.31 4.72 -14.04
CA GLU A 204 3.99 4.41 -15.31
C GLU A 204 4.04 5.62 -16.23
N MET A 205 2.90 6.32 -16.38
CA MET A 205 2.82 7.54 -17.18
C MET A 205 3.81 8.58 -16.65
N ARG A 206 3.90 8.73 -15.33
CA ARG A 206 4.82 9.68 -14.71
C ARG A 206 6.28 9.32 -14.92
N MET A 207 6.65 8.04 -14.89
CA MET A 207 7.99 7.62 -15.26
C MET A 207 8.34 8.09 -16.67
N LEU A 208 7.45 7.91 -17.65
CA LEU A 208 7.67 8.39 -19.02
C LEU A 208 7.84 9.91 -19.08
N GLU A 209 7.03 10.67 -18.35
CA GLU A 209 7.13 12.13 -18.26
C GLU A 209 8.46 12.61 -17.68
N MET A 210 8.93 11.97 -16.61
CA MET A 210 10.22 12.29 -16.00
C MET A 210 11.37 11.97 -16.97
N VAL A 211 11.35 10.80 -17.61
CA VAL A 211 12.36 10.45 -18.63
C VAL A 211 12.34 11.45 -19.79
N ALA A 212 11.16 11.88 -20.25
CA ALA A 212 11.02 12.91 -21.29
C ALA A 212 11.63 14.26 -20.91
N ARG A 213 11.65 14.59 -19.61
CA ARG A 213 12.24 15.81 -19.05
C ARG A 213 13.74 15.70 -18.74
N GLY A 214 14.36 14.56 -19.04
CA GLY A 214 15.79 14.35 -18.86
C GLY A 214 16.20 13.67 -17.56
N TYR A 215 15.25 13.16 -16.77
CA TYR A 215 15.57 12.28 -15.65
C TYR A 215 15.92 10.89 -16.18
N SER A 216 17.18 10.71 -16.59
CA SER A 216 17.67 9.47 -17.20
C SER A 216 18.08 8.40 -16.18
N LEU A 217 18.22 8.73 -14.89
CA LEU A 217 18.64 7.77 -13.88
C LEU A 217 17.45 7.19 -13.10
N THR A 218 17.48 5.87 -12.87
CA THR A 218 16.46 5.13 -12.10
C THR A 218 16.23 5.69 -10.69
N ASN A 219 17.29 6.19 -10.03
CA ASN A 219 17.18 6.82 -8.71
C ASN A 219 16.17 7.97 -8.68
N ALA A 220 16.10 8.77 -9.75
CA ALA A 220 15.15 9.88 -9.82
C ALA A 220 13.71 9.36 -9.88
N LEU A 221 13.47 8.27 -10.63
CA LEU A 221 12.15 7.67 -10.75
C LEU A 221 11.70 6.99 -9.45
N PHE A 222 12.64 6.40 -8.69
CA PHE A 222 12.32 5.61 -7.51
C PHE A 222 12.20 6.44 -6.24
N TYR A 223 13.09 7.43 -6.04
CA TYR A 223 13.25 8.08 -4.75
C TYR A 223 12.83 9.56 -4.71
N LEU A 224 12.55 10.19 -5.86
CA LEU A 224 12.02 11.56 -5.90
C LEU A 224 10.49 11.54 -5.92
N GLU A 225 9.89 10.96 -4.89
CA GLU A 225 8.43 10.78 -4.80
C GLU A 225 7.67 12.10 -4.95
N SER A 226 8.08 13.19 -4.27
CA SER A 226 7.40 14.48 -4.40
C SER A 226 7.45 15.07 -5.82
N LEU A 227 8.51 14.75 -6.58
CA LEU A 227 8.62 15.12 -7.98
C LEU A 227 7.76 14.21 -8.86
N ARG A 228 7.77 12.89 -8.58
CA ARG A 228 6.92 11.91 -9.25
C ARG A 228 5.43 12.19 -8.95
N GLN A 229 5.06 12.70 -7.78
CA GLN A 229 3.67 12.94 -7.38
C GLN A 229 2.79 11.68 -7.42
N THR A 230 3.39 10.52 -7.19
CA THR A 230 2.70 9.23 -7.11
C THR A 230 3.34 8.39 -6.01
N ARG A 231 2.54 7.69 -5.21
CA ARG A 231 2.95 7.15 -3.90
C ARG A 231 2.40 5.76 -3.56
N ILE A 232 1.81 5.07 -4.54
CA ILE A 232 1.25 3.73 -4.34
C ILE A 232 2.37 2.68 -4.17
N PHE A 233 3.41 2.81 -4.98
CA PHE A 233 4.40 1.76 -5.18
C PHE A 233 5.74 2.08 -4.53
N ASN A 234 6.33 1.07 -3.89
CA ASN A 234 7.70 1.14 -3.36
C ASN A 234 8.74 0.88 -4.47
N GLU A 235 10.03 1.02 -4.13
CA GLU A 235 11.14 0.90 -5.08
C GLU A 235 11.18 -0.45 -5.83
N ASN A 236 10.74 -1.54 -5.20
CA ASN A 236 10.69 -2.85 -5.84
C ASN A 236 9.61 -2.88 -6.92
N GLU A 237 8.39 -2.46 -6.57
CA GLU A 237 7.23 -2.37 -7.45
C GLU A 237 7.45 -1.38 -8.59
N LEU A 238 8.10 -0.24 -8.31
CA LEU A 238 8.54 0.70 -9.34
C LEU A 238 9.52 0.05 -10.33
N GLY A 239 10.41 -0.82 -9.84
CA GLY A 239 11.27 -1.63 -10.69
C GLY A 239 10.47 -2.56 -11.62
N TYR A 240 9.42 -3.21 -11.13
CA TYR A 240 8.55 -4.04 -11.97
C TYR A 240 7.82 -3.24 -13.05
N LEU A 241 7.32 -2.05 -12.70
CA LEU A 241 6.68 -1.16 -13.68
C LEU A 241 7.68 -0.69 -14.74
N LEU A 242 8.89 -0.32 -14.33
CA LEU A 242 9.94 0.11 -15.24
C LEU A 242 10.38 -1.02 -16.18
N ASP A 243 10.49 -2.25 -15.67
CA ASP A 243 10.73 -3.43 -16.50
C ASP A 243 9.62 -3.60 -17.56
N GLY A 244 8.36 -3.42 -17.19
CA GLY A 244 7.23 -3.47 -18.13
C GLY A 244 7.37 -2.43 -19.25
N LEU A 245 7.76 -1.20 -18.90
CA LEU A 245 7.96 -0.10 -19.84
C LEU A 245 9.18 -0.31 -20.77
N ALA A 246 10.23 -0.98 -20.31
CA ALA A 246 11.50 -1.08 -21.03
C ALA A 246 11.79 -2.44 -21.68
N LEU A 247 11.22 -3.52 -21.15
CA LEU A 247 11.53 -4.90 -21.55
C LEU A 247 10.34 -5.61 -22.22
N GLY A 248 9.18 -4.96 -22.29
CA GLY A 248 7.98 -5.44 -22.98
C GLY A 248 8.16 -5.63 -24.49
N SER A 249 7.14 -6.20 -25.15
CA SER A 249 7.15 -6.51 -26.59
C SER A 249 7.43 -5.30 -27.47
N ARG A 250 6.92 -4.12 -27.08
CA ARG A 250 7.23 -2.84 -27.71
C ARG A 250 7.63 -1.83 -26.62
N PRO A 251 8.93 -1.72 -26.31
CA PRO A 251 9.42 -0.86 -25.23
C PRO A 251 9.06 0.62 -25.43
N ALA A 252 8.54 1.25 -24.39
CA ALA A 252 8.37 2.71 -24.30
C ALA A 252 9.65 3.41 -23.82
N VAL A 253 10.46 2.71 -23.02
CA VAL A 253 11.75 3.18 -22.49
C VAL A 253 12.89 2.32 -23.05
N ALA A 254 14.04 2.94 -23.32
CA ALA A 254 15.29 2.27 -23.69
C ALA A 254 16.38 2.60 -22.67
N GLY A 255 17.46 1.81 -22.68
CA GLY A 255 18.64 2.03 -21.83
C GLY A 255 18.53 1.47 -20.41
N LEU A 256 17.48 0.70 -20.13
CA LEU A 256 17.43 -0.18 -18.97
C LEU A 256 18.40 -1.36 -19.19
N ASP A 257 19.19 -1.69 -18.17
CA ASP A 257 20.20 -2.74 -18.24
C ASP A 257 19.58 -4.12 -18.54
N ASP A 258 20.00 -4.73 -19.66
CA ASP A 258 19.44 -6.00 -20.14
C ASP A 258 19.66 -7.18 -19.18
N GLU A 259 20.61 -7.11 -18.24
CA GLU A 259 20.75 -8.13 -17.19
C GLU A 259 19.45 -8.30 -16.39
N LEU A 260 18.64 -7.24 -16.25
CA LEU A 260 17.36 -7.27 -15.53
C LEU A 260 16.33 -8.23 -16.16
N ARG A 261 16.50 -8.62 -17.43
CA ARG A 261 15.66 -9.62 -18.11
C ARG A 261 15.84 -11.02 -17.52
N THR A 262 17.05 -11.33 -17.05
CA THR A 262 17.44 -12.68 -16.62
C THR A 262 17.68 -12.79 -15.12
N LEU A 263 17.97 -11.67 -14.46
CA LEU A 263 18.19 -11.65 -13.02
C LEU A 263 16.92 -12.08 -12.28
N ASP A 264 17.12 -12.99 -11.32
CA ASP A 264 16.09 -13.38 -10.38
C ASP A 264 15.49 -12.14 -9.70
N ARG A 265 14.17 -12.15 -9.53
CA ARG A 265 13.41 -11.08 -8.90
C ARG A 265 13.82 -10.84 -7.45
N ASP A 266 14.22 -11.91 -6.76
CA ASP A 266 14.65 -11.86 -5.35
C ASP A 266 16.13 -11.49 -5.20
N ALA A 267 16.89 -11.39 -6.31
CA ALA A 267 18.27 -10.94 -6.30
C ALA A 267 18.38 -9.40 -6.15
N LEU A 268 17.76 -8.84 -5.10
CA LEU A 268 17.57 -7.41 -4.86
C LEU A 268 18.86 -6.60 -5.04
N ARG A 269 19.99 -7.11 -4.51
CA ARG A 269 21.30 -6.44 -4.62
C ARG A 269 21.81 -6.38 -6.07
N ALA A 270 21.70 -7.48 -6.81
CA ALA A 270 22.14 -7.52 -8.20
C ALA A 270 21.27 -6.61 -9.08
N ARG A 271 19.94 -6.66 -8.88
CA ARG A 271 19.01 -5.78 -9.58
C ARG A 271 19.26 -4.30 -9.27
N LEU A 272 19.53 -3.95 -8.02
CA LEU A 272 19.91 -2.58 -7.65
C LEU A 272 21.15 -2.09 -8.40
N PHE A 273 22.17 -2.94 -8.58
CA PHE A 273 23.34 -2.57 -9.36
C PHE A 273 23.02 -2.37 -10.85
N ALA A 274 22.20 -3.23 -11.44
CA ALA A 274 21.77 -3.09 -12.83
C ALA A 274 20.94 -1.81 -13.05
N TYR A 275 20.01 -1.48 -12.14
CA TYR A 275 19.28 -0.21 -12.18
C TYR A 275 20.20 1.01 -12.12
N ARG A 276 21.29 0.96 -11.34
CA ARG A 276 22.26 2.07 -11.22
C ARG A 276 23.12 2.28 -12.47
N ARG A 277 23.32 1.23 -13.28
CA ARG A 277 24.04 1.32 -14.57
C ARG A 277 23.14 1.78 -15.72
N SER A 278 21.83 1.75 -15.52
CA SER A 278 20.85 2.10 -16.56
C SER A 278 20.81 3.61 -16.81
N GLU A 279 20.76 3.99 -18.08
CA GLU A 279 20.60 5.38 -18.53
C GLU A 279 19.41 5.46 -19.49
N LEU A 280 18.29 5.94 -18.97
CA LEU A 280 16.98 5.84 -19.57
C LEU A 280 16.74 6.93 -20.63
N SER A 281 16.09 6.55 -21.72
CA SER A 281 15.56 7.46 -22.73
C SER A 281 14.21 6.95 -23.27
N LEU A 282 13.39 7.85 -23.82
CA LEU A 282 12.15 7.43 -24.48
C LEU A 282 12.44 6.85 -25.86
N THR A 283 11.79 5.73 -26.18
CA THR A 283 11.73 5.23 -27.56
C THR A 283 10.78 6.08 -28.41
N LYS A 284 10.79 5.90 -29.74
CA LYS A 284 9.76 6.50 -30.62
C LYS A 284 8.34 6.10 -30.21
N PHE A 285 8.18 4.90 -29.66
CA PHE A 285 6.89 4.44 -29.14
C PHE A 285 6.52 5.18 -27.85
N GLY A 286 7.44 5.26 -26.88
CA GLY A 286 7.22 6.02 -25.64
C GLY A 286 6.90 7.50 -25.89
N GLN A 287 7.55 8.13 -26.87
CA GLN A 287 7.25 9.50 -27.30
C GLN A 287 5.82 9.66 -27.86
N ARG A 288 5.25 8.62 -28.46
CA ARG A 288 3.86 8.64 -28.94
C ARG A 288 2.86 8.37 -27.83
N VAL A 289 3.19 7.48 -26.90
CA VAL A 289 2.37 7.21 -25.70
C VAL A 289 2.23 8.47 -24.85
N ILE A 290 3.35 9.14 -24.52
CA ILE A 290 3.31 10.40 -23.74
C ILE A 290 2.56 11.53 -24.48
N ALA A 291 2.55 11.50 -25.81
CA ALA A 291 1.79 12.45 -26.63
C ALA A 291 0.30 12.08 -26.75
N HIS A 292 -0.18 11.04 -26.05
CA HIS A 292 -1.54 10.50 -26.13
C HIS A 292 -1.95 10.07 -27.56
N LYS A 293 -0.97 9.62 -28.36
CA LYS A 293 -1.16 9.19 -29.77
C LYS A 293 -1.09 7.68 -29.97
N GLU A 294 -0.77 6.93 -28.92
CA GLU A 294 -0.69 5.47 -28.90
C GLU A 294 -1.12 4.97 -27.53
N ASP A 295 -1.82 3.84 -27.52
CA ASP A 295 -2.17 3.13 -26.30
C ASP A 295 -1.13 2.02 -26.05
N PHE A 296 -0.46 2.08 -24.89
CA PHE A 296 0.55 1.11 -24.47
C PHE A 296 0.02 -0.33 -24.47
N SER A 297 -1.21 -0.52 -23.98
CA SER A 297 -1.85 -1.83 -23.83
C SER A 297 -2.15 -2.54 -25.15
N SER A 298 -2.19 -1.79 -26.26
CA SER A 298 -2.39 -2.34 -27.61
C SER A 298 -1.14 -3.06 -28.15
N HIS A 299 0.04 -2.77 -27.60
CA HIS A 299 1.31 -3.34 -28.04
C HIS A 299 1.99 -4.19 -26.96
N ASN A 300 1.65 -3.94 -25.70
CA ASN A 300 2.18 -4.65 -24.54
C ASN A 300 0.99 -5.10 -23.68
N PRO A 301 0.71 -6.41 -23.60
CA PRO A 301 -0.41 -6.91 -22.82
C PRO A 301 -0.33 -6.50 -21.35
N ILE A 302 -1.49 -6.16 -20.78
CA ILE A 302 -1.68 -5.91 -19.35
C ILE A 302 -2.07 -7.24 -18.70
N ASP A 303 -1.35 -7.58 -17.64
CA ASP A 303 -1.69 -8.68 -16.73
C ASP A 303 -1.20 -8.28 -15.33
N ARG A 304 -2.10 -7.70 -14.54
CA ARG A 304 -1.78 -7.26 -13.17
C ARG A 304 -3.01 -7.18 -12.30
N TRP A 305 -2.79 -7.18 -10.99
CA TRP A 305 -3.85 -6.98 -10.02
C TRP A 305 -3.97 -5.52 -9.61
N TRP A 306 -5.21 -5.06 -9.46
CA TRP A 306 -5.59 -3.82 -8.81
C TRP A 306 -6.59 -4.17 -7.71
N GLY A 307 -6.14 -4.22 -6.45
CA GLY A 307 -6.95 -4.79 -5.37
C GLY A 307 -7.51 -6.16 -5.73
N GLY A 308 -8.83 -6.32 -5.62
CA GLY A 308 -9.54 -7.55 -6.02
C GLY A 308 -9.82 -7.70 -7.52
N THR A 309 -9.46 -6.72 -8.35
CA THR A 309 -9.69 -6.73 -9.80
C THR A 309 -8.45 -7.24 -10.53
N HIS A 310 -8.58 -8.36 -11.24
CA HIS A 310 -7.54 -8.84 -12.15
C HIS A 310 -7.68 -8.15 -13.50
N LEU A 311 -6.74 -7.26 -13.82
CA LEU A 311 -6.72 -6.52 -15.07
C LEU A 311 -6.00 -7.34 -16.14
N THR A 312 -6.72 -7.61 -17.23
CA THR A 312 -6.19 -8.17 -18.48
C THR A 312 -6.67 -7.32 -19.65
N ASN A 313 -6.13 -7.52 -20.86
CA ASN A 313 -6.67 -6.85 -22.05
C ASN A 313 -8.16 -7.14 -22.29
N ASP A 314 -8.66 -8.30 -21.86
CA ASP A 314 -10.08 -8.70 -21.98
C ASP A 314 -10.95 -8.16 -20.82
N ASN A 315 -10.34 -7.72 -19.72
CA ASN A 315 -10.99 -7.15 -18.55
C ASN A 315 -10.34 -5.81 -18.17
N LEU A 316 -10.19 -4.92 -19.16
CA LEU A 316 -9.39 -3.71 -19.03
C LEU A 316 -10.20 -2.51 -18.54
N TRP A 317 -10.43 -2.47 -17.23
CA TRP A 317 -10.99 -1.29 -16.57
C TRP A 317 -10.04 -0.10 -16.68
N ARG A 318 -10.60 1.06 -17.05
CA ARG A 318 -9.81 2.27 -17.28
C ARG A 318 -10.37 3.46 -16.52
N TRP A 319 -9.50 4.41 -16.16
CA TRP A 319 -9.92 5.59 -15.41
C TRP A 319 -9.26 6.88 -15.90
N ALA A 320 -10.07 7.89 -16.17
CA ALA A 320 -9.65 9.29 -16.33
C ALA A 320 -10.86 10.23 -16.27
N PRO A 321 -10.94 11.13 -15.27
CA PRO A 321 -11.67 10.98 -13.99
C PRO A 321 -13.02 10.23 -14.00
N THR A 322 -13.47 9.67 -15.12
CA THR A 322 -14.58 8.72 -15.21
C THR A 322 -14.08 7.30 -15.30
N LEU A 323 -14.79 6.35 -14.70
CA LEU A 323 -14.51 4.92 -14.83
C LEU A 323 -15.10 4.39 -16.14
N ILE A 324 -14.28 3.65 -16.91
CA ILE A 324 -14.66 3.01 -18.17
C ILE A 324 -14.57 1.49 -17.98
N LYS A 325 -15.64 0.80 -18.37
CA LYS A 325 -15.76 -0.67 -18.31
C LYS A 325 -14.97 -1.31 -19.47
N PRO A 326 -14.54 -2.58 -19.34
CA PRO A 326 -13.84 -3.32 -20.39
C PRO A 326 -14.53 -3.30 -21.75
#